data_AF-K1UDF8-F1
#
_entry.id   AF-K1UDF8-F1
#
_cell.length_a   1.000
_cell.length_b   1.000
_cell.length_c   1.000
_cell.angle_alpha   90.00
_cell.angle_beta   90.00
_cell.angle_gamma   90.00
#
_symmetry.space_group_name_H-M   'P 1'
#
loop_
_entity.id
_entity.type
_entity.pdbx_description
1 polymer ?
#
loop_
_entity_poly.entity_id
_entity_poly.type
_entity_poly.pdbx_seq_one_letter_code
_entity_poly.pdbx_strand_id
1 'polypeptide(L)'
;MSVILNIFLDLYFVLVLHMGIKGAAVATVIAQYVSGVGILLYLLVRYPEYHISRKDMKWNRENLKQIMSLSGFTCLQQSVMNFGILVVQGIVNSFGATVMAAFAVAVKIDTIAYMPVGDFGNAFSVFVAQNYGAGKKERIRQGIRQSVISVILFCIVISCGVFVLAQPLMQLFVSKTSREIIAVGVK
;
A
#
# COMPACT_ATOMS: atom_id res chain seq x y z
N MET A 1 -7.31 -4.38 -12.59
CA MET A 1 -7.82 -5.70 -13.02
C MET A 1 -7.91 -6.67 -11.84
N SER A 2 -6.83 -6.85 -11.07
CA SER A 2 -6.76 -7.78 -9.93
C SER A 2 -7.87 -7.59 -8.90
N VAL A 3 -8.16 -6.35 -8.46
CA VAL A 3 -9.13 -6.09 -7.39
C VAL A 3 -10.54 -6.57 -7.76
N ILE A 4 -11.01 -6.23 -8.97
CA ILE A 4 -12.33 -6.63 -9.45
C ILE A 4 -12.39 -8.16 -9.57
N LEU A 5 -11.38 -8.77 -10.19
CA LEU A 5 -11.32 -10.22 -10.36
C LEU A 5 -11.29 -10.95 -9.00
N ASN A 6 -10.54 -10.41 -8.03
CA ASN A 6 -10.42 -10.98 -6.69
C ASN A 6 -11.77 -10.97 -5.97
N ILE A 7 -12.51 -9.85 -6.00
CA ILE A 7 -13.85 -9.76 -5.38
C ILE A 7 -14.81 -10.82 -5.98
N PHE A 8 -14.81 -10.98 -7.30
CA PHE A 8 -15.65 -12.01 -7.95
C PHE A 8 -15.23 -13.43 -7.58
N LEU A 9 -13.93 -13.72 -7.57
CA LEU A 9 -13.39 -15.03 -7.22
C LEU A 9 -13.61 -15.35 -5.73
N ASP A 10 -13.45 -14.38 -4.84
CA ASP A 10 -13.72 -14.52 -3.41
C ASP A 10 -15.19 -14.90 -3.18
N LEU A 11 -16.13 -14.15 -3.76
CA LEU A 11 -17.56 -14.46 -3.66
C LEU A 11 -17.86 -15.85 -4.19
N TYR A 12 -17.24 -16.26 -5.30
CA TYR A 12 -17.43 -17.58 -5.88
C TYR A 12 -16.86 -18.71 -4.99
N PHE A 13 -15.60 -18.62 -4.58
CA PHE A 13 -14.95 -19.67 -3.79
C PHE A 13 -15.48 -19.78 -2.36
N VAL A 14 -15.91 -18.66 -1.76
CA VAL A 14 -16.41 -18.62 -0.39
C VAL A 14 -17.91 -18.95 -0.32
N LEU A 15 -18.75 -18.34 -1.16
CA LEU A 15 -20.21 -18.54 -1.08
C LEU A 15 -20.68 -19.78 -1.85
N VAL A 16 -20.07 -20.11 -2.99
CA VAL A 16 -20.53 -21.23 -3.84
C VAL A 16 -19.79 -22.53 -3.52
N LEU A 17 -18.47 -22.46 -3.37
CA LEU A 17 -17.63 -23.65 -3.12
C LEU A 17 -17.38 -23.92 -1.62
N HIS A 18 -17.86 -23.05 -0.73
CA HIS A 18 -17.73 -23.16 0.73
C HIS A 18 -16.30 -23.43 1.23
N MET A 19 -15.28 -23.00 0.47
CA MET A 19 -13.87 -23.23 0.80
C MET A 19 -13.34 -22.32 1.92
N GLY A 20 -14.19 -21.42 2.44
CA GLY A 20 -13.86 -20.50 3.53
C GLY A 20 -12.57 -19.73 3.26
N ILE A 21 -11.68 -19.68 4.27
CA ILE A 21 -10.41 -18.94 4.22
C ILE A 21 -9.46 -19.46 3.12
N LYS A 22 -9.48 -20.78 2.85
CA LYS A 22 -8.66 -21.36 1.77
C LYS A 22 -9.11 -20.88 0.39
N GLY A 23 -10.41 -20.70 0.20
CA GLY A 23 -10.99 -20.16 -1.04
C GLY A 23 -10.50 -18.75 -1.33
N ALA A 24 -10.47 -17.89 -0.30
CA ALA A 24 -10.01 -16.50 -0.45
C ALA A 24 -8.51 -16.39 -0.78
N ALA A 25 -7.68 -17.27 -0.19
CA ALA A 25 -6.27 -17.35 -0.53
C ALA A 25 -6.07 -17.73 -2.01
N VAL A 26 -6.81 -18.73 -2.51
CA VAL A 26 -6.74 -19.19 -3.91
C VAL A 26 -7.23 -18.10 -4.87
N ALA A 27 -8.33 -17.43 -4.56
CA ALA A 27 -8.86 -16.30 -5.34
C ALA A 27 -7.81 -15.20 -5.54
N THR A 28 -7.10 -14.84 -4.46
CA THR A 28 -6.06 -13.82 -4.49
C THR A 28 -4.88 -14.21 -5.39
N VAL A 29 -4.41 -15.46 -5.29
CA VAL A 29 -3.31 -15.96 -6.14
C VAL A 29 -3.71 -15.93 -7.62
N ILE A 30 -4.91 -16.40 -7.95
CA ILE A 30 -5.43 -16.40 -9.33
C ILE A 30 -5.54 -14.97 -9.86
N ALA A 31 -6.10 -14.04 -9.08
CA ALA A 31 -6.27 -12.64 -9.50
C ALA A 31 -4.95 -11.93 -9.77
N GLN A 32 -3.92 -12.20 -8.96
CA GLN A 32 -2.57 -11.69 -9.19
C GLN A 32 -1.94 -12.30 -10.45
N TYR A 33 -2.08 -13.62 -10.63
CA TYR A 33 -1.51 -14.32 -11.79
C TYR A 33 -2.13 -13.84 -13.11
N VAL A 34 -3.46 -13.75 -13.17
CA VAL A 34 -4.19 -13.25 -14.35
C VAL A 34 -3.81 -11.82 -14.68
N SER A 35 -3.63 -10.97 -13.66
CA SER A 35 -3.21 -9.58 -13.87
C SER A 35 -1.76 -9.49 -14.37
N GLY A 36 -0.86 -10.31 -13.84
CA GLY A 36 0.54 -10.38 -14.28
C GLY A 36 0.67 -10.85 -15.72
N VAL A 37 -0.03 -11.95 -16.07
CA VAL A 37 -0.08 -12.45 -17.45
C VAL A 37 -0.74 -11.42 -18.39
N GLY A 38 -1.81 -10.76 -17.95
CA GLY A 38 -2.49 -9.72 -18.73
C GLY A 38 -1.57 -8.54 -19.06
N ILE A 39 -0.80 -8.05 -18.09
CA ILE A 39 0.19 -6.98 -18.31
C ILE A 39 1.30 -7.43 -19.26
N LEU A 40 1.80 -8.66 -19.11
CA LEU A 40 2.84 -9.20 -20.00
C LEU A 40 2.35 -9.28 -21.44
N LEU A 41 1.16 -9.85 -21.65
CA LEU A 41 0.54 -9.94 -22.99
C LEU A 41 0.28 -8.56 -23.58
N TYR A 42 -0.22 -7.62 -22.78
CA TYR A 42 -0.44 -6.24 -23.21
C TYR A 42 0.87 -5.56 -23.66
N LEU A 43 1.96 -5.76 -22.90
CA LEU A 43 3.27 -5.23 -23.26
C LEU A 43 3.79 -5.82 -24.58
N LEU A 44 3.68 -7.14 -24.76
CA LEU A 44 4.11 -7.83 -25.97
C LEU A 44 3.32 -7.41 -27.22
N VAL A 45 2.02 -7.14 -27.09
CA VAL A 45 1.16 -6.76 -28.23
C VAL A 45 1.26 -5.26 -28.53
N ARG A 46 1.27 -4.40 -27.50
CA ARG A 46 1.13 -2.94 -27.69
C ARG A 46 2.44 -2.20 -27.80
N TYR A 47 3.53 -2.72 -27.23
CA TYR A 47 4.82 -2.06 -27.21
C TYR A 47 5.95 -2.95 -27.76
N PRO A 48 5.99 -3.17 -29.09
CA PRO A 48 7.05 -3.95 -29.72
C PRO A 48 8.45 -3.37 -29.52
N GLU A 49 8.58 -2.08 -29.24
CA GLU A 49 9.87 -1.43 -28.91
C GLU A 49 10.48 -1.89 -27.57
N TYR A 50 9.67 -2.49 -26.68
CA TYR A 50 10.15 -3.08 -25.41
C TYR A 50 10.24 -4.61 -25.47
N HIS A 51 10.22 -5.21 -26.67
CA HIS A 51 10.46 -6.64 -26.81
C HIS A 51 11.85 -6.99 -26.28
N ILE A 52 11.87 -7.77 -25.20
CA ILE A 52 13.09 -8.27 -24.59
C ILE A 52 13.77 -9.17 -25.62
N SER A 53 14.82 -8.67 -26.28
CA SER A 53 15.64 -9.49 -27.14
C SER A 53 16.59 -10.31 -26.30
N ARG A 54 16.97 -11.52 -26.76
CA ARG A 54 18.07 -12.29 -26.12
C ARG A 54 19.38 -11.49 -26.05
N LYS A 55 19.53 -10.46 -26.88
CA LYS A 55 20.68 -9.54 -26.87
C LYS A 55 20.68 -8.59 -25.66
N ASP A 56 19.53 -8.37 -25.02
CA ASP A 56 19.37 -7.46 -23.88
C ASP A 56 19.52 -8.18 -22.53
N MET A 57 19.45 -9.51 -22.51
CA MET A 57 19.74 -10.36 -21.34
C MET A 57 21.24 -10.46 -21.06
N LYS A 58 21.90 -9.32 -20.82
CA LYS A 58 23.31 -9.26 -20.43
C LYS A 58 23.43 -9.18 -18.92
N TRP A 59 24.21 -10.08 -18.35
CA TRP A 59 24.54 -10.04 -16.93
C TRP A 59 25.50 -8.88 -16.66
N ASN A 60 25.01 -7.83 -16.00
CA ASN A 60 25.82 -6.71 -15.56
C ASN A 60 25.91 -6.72 -14.02
N ARG A 61 27.09 -7.08 -13.51
CA ARG A 61 27.37 -7.17 -12.07
C ARG A 61 27.25 -5.81 -11.37
N GLU A 62 27.52 -4.72 -12.07
CA GLU A 62 27.39 -3.36 -11.53
C GLU A 62 25.92 -2.99 -11.32
N ASN A 63 25.08 -3.22 -12.34
CA ASN A 63 23.62 -3.01 -12.23
C ASN A 63 23.03 -3.90 -11.14
N LEU A 64 23.44 -5.18 -11.08
CA LEU A 64 22.97 -6.09 -10.03
C LEU A 64 23.35 -5.59 -8.63
N LYS A 65 24.59 -5.13 -8.44
CA LYS A 65 25.05 -4.58 -7.15
C LYS A 65 24.28 -3.31 -6.78
N GLN A 66 24.01 -2.43 -7.74
CA GLN A 66 23.19 -1.23 -7.51
C GLN A 66 21.76 -1.58 -7.09
N ILE A 67 21.11 -2.50 -7.82
CA ILE A 67 19.76 -2.97 -7.49
C ILE A 67 19.76 -3.61 -6.11
N MET A 68 20.67 -4.54 -5.82
CA MET A 68 20.75 -5.22 -4.53
C MET A 68 21.02 -4.25 -3.38
N SER A 69 21.86 -3.23 -3.59
CA SER A 69 22.11 -2.21 -2.57
C SER A 69 20.87 -1.36 -2.29
N LEU A 70 20.20 -0.89 -3.35
CA LEU A 70 19.01 -0.04 -3.24
C LEU A 70 17.85 -0.83 -2.62
N SER A 71 17.56 -2.01 -3.15
CA SER A 71 16.52 -2.91 -2.64
C SER A 71 16.84 -3.37 -1.22
N GLY A 72 18.10 -3.68 -0.91
CA GLY A 72 18.52 -4.03 0.44
C GLY A 72 18.21 -2.93 1.45
N PHE A 73 18.48 -1.67 1.10
CA PHE A 73 18.15 -0.52 1.93
C PHE A 73 16.63 -0.35 2.12
N THR A 74 15.85 -0.45 1.05
CA THR A 74 14.38 -0.39 1.13
C THR A 74 13.80 -1.54 1.96
N CYS A 75 14.33 -2.75 1.83
CA CYS A 75 13.92 -3.91 2.62
C CYS A 75 14.20 -3.71 4.11
N LEU A 76 15.37 -3.16 4.46
CA LEU A 76 15.70 -2.83 5.85
C LEU A 76 14.75 -1.78 6.43
N GLN A 77 14.50 -0.69 5.69
CA GLN A 77 13.55 0.35 6.09
C GLN A 77 12.16 -0.22 6.38
N GLN A 78 11.61 -1.03 5.47
CA GLN A 78 10.30 -1.66 5.62
C GLN A 78 10.26 -2.68 6.77
N SER A 79 11.35 -3.41 6.99
CA SER A 79 11.47 -4.38 8.09
C SER A 79 11.44 -3.68 9.44
N VAL A 80 12.16 -2.57 9.58
CA VAL A 80 12.16 -1.75 10.81
C VAL A 80 10.77 -1.19 11.09
N MET A 81 10.07 -0.69 10.06
CA MET A 81 8.72 -0.16 10.19
C MET A 81 7.72 -1.23 10.64
N ASN A 82 7.71 -2.39 9.99
CA ASN A 82 6.85 -3.51 10.37
C ASN A 82 7.17 -4.06 11.77
N PHE A 83 8.45 -4.13 12.12
CA PHE A 83 8.86 -4.54 13.47
C PHE A 83 8.35 -3.56 14.53
N GLY A 84 8.44 -2.25 14.28
CA GLY A 84 7.87 -1.23 15.16
C GLY A 84 6.37 -1.42 15.37
N ILE A 85 5.61 -1.66 14.30
CA ILE A 85 4.17 -1.93 14.37
C ILE A 85 3.90 -3.19 15.21
N LEU A 86 4.66 -4.28 15.01
CA LEU A 86 4.51 -5.52 15.78
C LEU A 86 4.76 -5.32 17.27
N VAL A 87 5.79 -4.55 17.65
CA VAL A 87 6.09 -4.24 19.06
C VAL A 87 4.94 -3.45 19.68
N VAL A 88 4.45 -2.40 19.00
CA VAL A 88 3.31 -1.60 19.47
C VAL A 88 2.06 -2.47 19.62
N GLN A 89 1.79 -3.35 18.64
CA GLN A 89 0.66 -4.26 18.70
C GLN A 89 0.77 -5.25 19.86
N GLY A 90 1.97 -5.79 20.13
CA GLY A 90 2.22 -6.66 21.28
C GLY A 90 1.95 -5.97 22.61
N ILE A 91 2.34 -4.70 22.73
CA ILE A 91 2.04 -3.87 23.91
C ILE A 91 0.53 -3.65 24.03
N VAL A 92 -0.14 -3.21 22.97
CA VAL A 92 -1.59 -2.95 22.95
C VAL A 92 -2.42 -4.19 23.31
N ASN A 93 -1.98 -5.39 22.88
CA ASN A 93 -2.66 -6.63 23.21
C ASN A 93 -2.71 -6.90 24.73
N SER A 94 -1.79 -6.32 25.51
CA SER A 94 -1.78 -6.46 26.97
C SER A 94 -2.75 -5.53 27.70
N PHE A 95 -3.32 -4.52 27.03
CA PHE A 95 -4.23 -3.52 27.63
C PHE A 95 -5.73 -3.90 27.59
N GLY A 96 -6.05 -5.14 27.19
CA GLY A 96 -7.42 -5.67 27.15
C GLY A 96 -8.21 -5.34 25.88
N ALA A 97 -9.35 -6.02 25.70
CA ALA A 97 -10.11 -6.05 24.44
C ALA A 97 -10.55 -4.66 23.94
N THR A 98 -10.86 -3.74 24.86
CA THR A 98 -11.26 -2.36 24.55
C THR A 98 -10.14 -1.58 23.84
N VAL A 99 -8.92 -1.62 24.39
CA VAL A 99 -7.78 -0.87 23.85
C VAL A 99 -7.33 -1.48 22.53
N MET A 100 -7.41 -2.81 22.41
CA MET A 100 -7.18 -3.51 21.15
C MET A 100 -8.16 -3.12 20.05
N ALA A 101 -9.47 -3.02 20.37
CA ALA A 101 -10.48 -2.61 19.40
C ALA A 101 -10.25 -1.17 18.91
N ALA A 102 -9.97 -0.23 19.83
CA ALA A 102 -9.66 1.15 19.49
C ALA A 102 -8.39 1.26 18.62
N PHE A 103 -7.33 0.53 18.97
CA PHE A 103 -6.09 0.51 18.21
C PHE A 103 -6.27 -0.10 16.81
N ALA A 104 -7.07 -1.16 16.68
CA ALA A 104 -7.35 -1.78 15.38
C ALA A 104 -8.06 -0.81 14.43
N VAL A 105 -8.97 0.02 14.93
CA VAL A 105 -9.63 1.07 14.15
C VAL A 105 -8.64 2.18 13.79
N ALA A 106 -7.82 2.62 14.75
CA ALA A 106 -6.80 3.64 14.52
C ALA A 106 -5.80 3.22 13.43
N VAL A 107 -5.27 2.00 13.50
CA VAL A 107 -4.35 1.46 12.48
C VAL A 107 -5.01 1.37 11.11
N LYS A 108 -6.30 1.00 11.03
CA LYS A 108 -7.04 0.98 9.76
C LYS A 108 -7.19 2.38 9.17
N ILE A 109 -7.54 3.37 9.98
CA ILE A 109 -7.64 4.78 9.54
C ILE A 109 -6.27 5.27 9.07
N ASP A 110 -5.22 5.00 9.85
CA ASP A 110 -3.84 5.38 9.51
C ASP A 110 -3.39 4.74 8.19
N THR A 111 -3.69 3.45 7.98
CA THR A 111 -3.39 2.75 6.71
C THR A 111 -4.06 3.43 5.52
N ILE A 112 -5.34 3.80 5.64
CA ILE A 112 -6.09 4.47 4.57
C ILE A 112 -5.55 5.88 4.33
N ALA A 113 -5.15 6.59 5.37
CA ALA A 113 -4.55 7.92 5.25
C ALA A 113 -3.14 7.88 4.63
N TYR A 114 -2.36 6.85 4.95
CA TYR A 114 -0.98 6.68 4.49
C TYR A 114 -0.87 6.16 3.07
N MET A 115 -1.80 5.30 2.64
CA MET A 115 -1.76 4.63 1.34
C MET A 115 -1.60 5.60 0.14
N PRO A 116 -2.35 6.71 0.03
CA PRO A 116 -2.20 7.64 -1.08
C PRO A 116 -0.87 8.40 -1.05
N VAL A 117 -0.33 8.67 0.14
CA VAL A 117 0.99 9.32 0.30
C VAL A 117 2.09 8.40 -0.23
N GLY A 118 2.00 7.09 0.11
CA GLY A 118 2.89 6.07 -0.44
C GLY A 118 2.80 5.97 -1.96
N ASP A 119 1.59 5.99 -2.52
CA ASP A 119 1.38 5.94 -3.97
C ASP A 119 1.92 7.18 -4.69
N PHE A 120 1.77 8.37 -4.11
CA PHE A 120 2.39 9.59 -4.61
C PHE A 120 3.91 9.48 -4.64
N GLY A 121 4.53 8.93 -3.59
CA GLY A 121 5.96 8.69 -3.53
C GLY A 121 6.44 7.75 -4.65
N ASN A 122 5.71 6.67 -4.91
CA ASN A 122 6.02 5.73 -5.99
C ASN A 122 5.88 6.38 -7.37
N ALA A 123 4.78 7.08 -7.62
CA ALA A 123 4.57 7.80 -8.89
C ALA A 123 5.65 8.85 -9.15
N PHE A 124 6.03 9.59 -8.10
CA PHE A 124 7.09 10.58 -8.18
C PHE A 124 8.47 9.94 -8.42
N SER A 125 8.77 8.79 -7.81
CA SER A 125 9.99 8.03 -8.06
C SER A 125 10.12 7.65 -9.54
N VAL A 126 9.05 7.16 -10.16
CA VAL A 126 9.01 6.85 -11.60
C VAL A 126 9.22 8.11 -12.45
N PHE A 127 8.55 9.22 -12.10
CA PHE A 127 8.74 10.51 -12.77
C PHE A 127 10.21 10.97 -12.72
N VAL A 128 10.85 10.87 -11.55
CA VAL A 128 12.27 11.22 -11.40
C VAL A 128 13.15 10.29 -12.21
N ALA A 129 12.94 8.98 -12.17
CA ALA A 129 13.71 8.00 -12.93
C ALA A 129 13.65 8.26 -14.45
N GLN A 130 12.45 8.54 -14.99
CA GLN A 130 12.25 8.85 -16.40
C GLN A 130 12.95 10.16 -16.81
N ASN A 131 12.81 11.22 -16.01
CA ASN A 131 13.45 12.51 -16.30
C ASN A 131 14.96 12.47 -16.11
N TYR A 132 15.46 11.67 -15.16
CA TYR A 132 16.88 11.45 -14.94
C TYR A 132 17.50 10.72 -16.13
N GLY A 133 16.86 9.66 -16.62
CA GLY A 133 17.28 8.95 -17.83
C GLY A 133 17.26 9.84 -19.09
N ALA A 134 16.34 10.81 -19.16
CA ALA A 134 16.28 11.79 -20.25
C ALA A 134 17.20 13.01 -20.06
N GLY A 135 18.01 13.07 -19.00
CA GLY A 135 18.90 14.21 -18.70
C GLY A 135 18.20 15.51 -18.28
N LYS A 136 16.88 15.48 -18.03
CA LYS A 136 16.05 16.67 -17.75
C LYS A 136 16.05 17.04 -16.26
N LYS A 137 17.23 17.36 -15.70
CA LYS A 137 17.40 17.69 -14.27
C LYS A 137 16.53 18.87 -13.80
N GLU A 138 16.27 19.85 -14.66
CA GLU A 138 15.43 21.00 -14.31
C GLU A 138 13.97 20.60 -14.03
N ARG A 139 13.43 19.65 -14.82
CA ARG A 139 12.09 19.09 -14.58
C ARG A 139 12.02 18.31 -13.28
N ILE A 140 13.10 17.64 -12.89
CA ILE A 140 13.18 16.97 -11.59
C ILE A 140 13.05 17.99 -10.47
N ARG A 141 13.82 19.09 -10.52
CA ARG A 141 13.80 20.12 -9.46
C ARG A 141 12.42 20.78 -9.32
N GLN A 142 11.78 21.10 -10.44
CA GLN A 142 10.41 21.63 -10.45
C GLN A 142 9.40 20.60 -9.92
N GLY A 143 9.55 19.34 -10.36
CA GLY A 143 8.72 18.22 -9.92
C GLY A 143 8.80 17.97 -8.42
N ILE A 144 10.00 18.03 -7.81
CA ILE A 144 10.17 17.90 -6.35
C ILE A 144 9.33 18.95 -5.64
N ARG A 145 9.44 20.22 -6.05
CA ARG A 145 8.72 21.32 -5.39
C ARG A 145 7.21 21.15 -5.48
N GLN A 146 6.68 20.81 -6.66
CA GLN A 146 5.25 20.57 -6.85
C GLN A 146 4.76 19.34 -6.09
N SER A 147 5.56 18.28 -6.05
CA SER A 147 5.20 17.04 -5.34
C SER A 147 5.15 17.24 -3.83
N VAL A 148 6.13 17.96 -3.26
CA VAL A 148 6.13 18.31 -1.83
C VAL A 148 4.90 19.14 -1.47
N ILE A 149 4.56 20.16 -2.27
CA ILE A 149 3.36 20.98 -2.05
C ILE A 149 2.09 20.12 -2.13
N SER A 150 1.99 19.24 -3.13
CA SER A 150 0.83 18.38 -3.32
C SER A 150 0.65 17.39 -2.17
N VAL A 151 1.74 16.77 -1.70
CA VAL A 151 1.73 15.85 -0.55
C VAL A 151 1.36 16.58 0.73
N ILE A 152 1.91 17.78 0.97
CA ILE A 152 1.56 18.58 2.16
C ILE A 152 0.07 18.94 2.15
N LEU A 153 -0.44 19.44 1.02
CA LEU A 153 -1.87 19.74 0.86
C LEU A 153 -2.73 18.51 1.10
N PHE A 154 -2.35 17.37 0.52
CA PHE A 154 -3.05 16.11 0.71
C PHE A 154 -3.06 15.68 2.18
N CYS A 155 -1.92 15.72 2.86
CA CYS A 155 -1.80 15.40 4.27
C CYS A 155 -2.67 16.31 5.15
N ILE A 156 -2.72 17.62 4.86
CA ILE A 156 -3.57 18.57 5.59
C ILE A 156 -5.04 18.22 5.39
N VAL A 157 -5.48 18.01 4.13
CA VAL A 157 -6.88 17.68 3.81
C VAL A 157 -7.31 16.38 4.48
N ILE A 158 -6.49 15.33 4.41
CA ILE A 158 -6.78 14.05 5.05
C ILE A 158 -6.76 14.17 6.57
N SER A 159 -5.78 14.87 7.15
CA SER A 159 -5.71 15.06 8.61
C SER A 159 -6.93 15.82 9.12
N CYS A 160 -7.35 16.89 8.43
CA CYS A 160 -8.58 17.61 8.76
C CYS A 160 -9.82 16.73 8.57
N GLY A 161 -9.88 15.95 7.49
CA GLY A 161 -10.96 14.99 7.25
C GLY A 161 -11.08 13.96 8.36
N VAL A 162 -9.97 13.36 8.79
CA VAL A 162 -9.92 12.40 9.90
C VAL A 162 -10.33 13.07 11.21
N PHE A 163 -9.90 14.30 11.50
CA PHE A 163 -10.33 15.02 12.70
C PHE A 163 -11.84 15.28 12.74
N VAL A 164 -12.43 15.69 11.62
CA VAL A 164 -13.87 15.97 11.53
C VAL A 164 -14.70 14.68 11.51
N LEU A 165 -14.21 13.64 10.85
CA LEU A 165 -14.90 12.35 10.69
C LEU A 165 -14.53 11.33 11.77
N ALA A 166 -13.64 11.65 12.72
CA ALA A 166 -13.20 10.73 13.77
C ALA A 166 -14.37 10.21 14.61
N GLN A 167 -15.29 11.09 15.02
CA GLN A 167 -16.48 10.69 15.78
C GLN A 167 -17.40 9.72 14.99
N PRO A 168 -17.85 10.03 13.76
CA PRO A 168 -18.69 9.11 13.00
C PRO A 168 -17.97 7.83 12.55
N LEU A 169 -16.67 7.88 12.24
CA LEU A 169 -15.86 6.69 11.91
C LEU A 169 -15.73 5.75 13.10
N MET A 170 -15.47 6.29 14.30
CA MET A 170 -15.47 5.48 15.52
C MET A 170 -16.83 4.85 15.80
N GLN A 171 -17.94 5.55 15.54
CA GLN A 171 -19.30 5.00 15.70
C GLN A 171 -19.66 3.92 14.67
N LEU A 172 -19.09 3.97 13.46
CA LEU A 172 -19.26 2.95 12.42
C LEU A 172 -18.50 1.65 12.73
N PHE A 173 -17.31 1.76 13.33
CA PHE A 173 -16.49 0.59 13.68
C PHE A 173 -16.80 0.03 15.07
N VAL A 174 -17.34 0.84 16.00
CA VAL A 174 -17.75 0.40 17.34
C VAL A 174 -19.26 0.18 17.35
N SER A 175 -19.69 -0.99 16.88
CA SER A 175 -21.06 -1.45 17.01
C SER A 175 -21.44 -1.68 18.48
N LYS A 176 -22.15 -0.72 19.07
CA LYS A 176 -23.12 -0.79 20.21
C LYS A 176 -22.79 -1.53 21.53
N THR A 177 -21.69 -2.26 21.71
CA THR A 177 -21.51 -3.11 22.91
C THR A 177 -20.86 -2.43 24.11
N SER A 178 -20.46 -1.17 24.05
CA SER A 178 -19.79 -0.54 25.20
C SER A 178 -20.05 0.95 25.31
N ARG A 179 -21.26 1.30 25.76
CA ARG A 179 -21.53 2.62 26.35
C ARG A 179 -20.67 2.93 27.58
N GLU A 180 -19.87 1.98 28.07
CA GLU A 180 -18.99 2.15 29.24
C GLU A 180 -17.60 2.73 28.91
N ILE A 181 -17.15 2.75 27.64
CA ILE A 181 -15.77 3.15 27.31
C ILE A 181 -15.61 4.67 27.09
N ILE A 182 -16.71 5.39 26.87
CA ILE A 182 -16.70 6.85 26.66
C ILE A 182 -16.39 7.61 27.98
N ALA A 183 -16.44 6.96 29.14
CA ALA A 183 -16.11 7.58 30.43
C ALA A 183 -14.60 7.64 30.74
N VAL A 184 -13.74 6.91 30.02
CA VAL A 184 -12.29 6.82 30.32
C VAL A 184 -11.44 7.63 29.32
N GLY A 185 -11.99 8.00 28.16
CA GLY A 185 -11.30 8.80 27.13
C GLY A 185 -11.31 10.31 27.35
N VAL A 186 -11.88 10.80 28.45
CA VAL A 186 -11.82 12.20 28.88
C VAL A 186 -11.26 12.26 30.30
N LYS A 187 -9.97 11.94 30.42
CA LYS A 187 -9.06 12.56 31.38
C LYS A 187 -7.62 12.42 30.88
#